data_AF-A0A7X8ZP18-F1
#
_entry.id   AF-A0A7X8ZP18-F1
#
_cell.length_a   1.000
_cell.length_b   1.000
_cell.length_c   1.000
_cell.angle_alpha   90.00
_cell.angle_beta   90.00
_cell.angle_gamma   90.00
#
_symmetry.space_group_name_H-M   'P 1'
#
loop_
_entity.id
_entity.type
_entity.pdbx_description
1 polymer ?
#
loop_
_entity_poly.entity_id
_entity_poly.type
_entity_poly.pdbx_seq_one_letter_code
_entity_poly.pdbx_strand_id
1 'polypeptide(L)'
;MQDLSNKRGIIKIFNLKTDRVYFTKSGNIEKDIISIRFQLDLAMYSCQSLQEEYASLGLELFTIEAEKIVGLEENLDLLLAETEKEYIAKGYSFYR
;
A
#
# COMPACT_ATOMS: atom_id res chain seq x y z
N MET A 1 -15.63 10.02 -9.17
CA MET A 1 -14.20 9.69 -9.11
C MET A 1 -13.56 10.70 -8.17
N GLN A 2 -12.98 10.28 -7.04
CA GLN A 2 -12.31 11.23 -6.13
C GLN A 2 -11.01 11.68 -6.82
N ASP A 3 -10.85 12.99 -6.99
CA ASP A 3 -9.59 13.57 -7.47
C ASP A 3 -8.51 13.33 -6.41
N LEU A 4 -7.45 12.57 -6.75
CA LEU A 4 -6.32 12.27 -5.87
C LEU A 4 -5.08 13.12 -6.17
N SER A 5 -5.20 14.07 -7.10
CA SER A 5 -4.11 14.94 -7.53
C SER A 5 -3.50 15.65 -6.32
N ASN A 6 -2.18 15.48 -6.14
CA ASN A 6 -1.39 16.06 -5.04
C ASN A 6 -1.82 15.68 -3.61
N LYS A 7 -2.53 14.56 -3.45
CA LYS A 7 -2.85 14.03 -2.12
C LYS A 7 -1.71 13.19 -1.56
N ARG A 8 -1.50 13.26 -0.25
CA ARG A 8 -0.53 12.46 0.50
C ARG A 8 -1.24 11.59 1.54
N GLY A 9 -0.59 10.53 1.99
CA GLY A 9 -1.17 9.62 2.98
C GLY A 9 -0.57 8.24 2.97
N ILE A 10 -1.40 7.24 3.27
CA ILE A 10 -1.02 5.83 3.31
C ILE A 10 -1.63 5.12 2.11
N ILE A 11 -0.79 4.41 1.35
CA ILE A 11 -1.21 3.47 0.31
C ILE A 11 -1.27 2.08 0.93
N LYS A 12 -2.31 1.33 0.58
CA LYS A 12 -2.48 -0.08 0.91
C LYS A 12 -2.30 -0.92 -0.34
N ILE A 13 -1.48 -1.96 -0.20
CA ILE A 13 -1.43 -3.09 -1.13
C ILE A 13 -2.05 -4.27 -0.40
N PHE A 14 -3.16 -4.79 -0.92
CA PHE A 14 -3.93 -5.85 -0.27
C PHE A 14 -4.09 -7.05 -1.19
N ASN A 15 -3.78 -8.22 -0.66
CA ASN A 15 -3.94 -9.49 -1.36
C ASN A 15 -5.33 -10.08 -1.06
N LEU A 16 -6.17 -10.14 -2.08
CA LEU A 16 -7.55 -10.62 -2.00
C LEU A 16 -7.67 -12.13 -1.73
N LYS A 17 -6.58 -12.89 -1.90
CA LYS A 17 -6.55 -14.34 -1.68
C LYS A 17 -6.10 -14.72 -0.27
N THR A 18 -5.13 -13.99 0.29
CA THR A 18 -4.51 -14.33 1.59
C THR A 18 -4.82 -13.35 2.71
N ASP A 19 -5.58 -12.29 2.41
CA ASP A 19 -5.87 -11.18 3.31
C ASP A 19 -4.61 -10.52 3.90
N ARG A 20 -3.46 -10.67 3.21
CA ARG A 20 -2.21 -10.02 3.61
C ARG A 20 -2.18 -8.58 3.13
N VAL A 21 -1.60 -7.71 3.94
CA VAL A 21 -1.55 -6.27 3.70
C VAL A 21 -0.13 -5.73 3.78
N TYR A 22 0.17 -4.75 2.93
CA TYR A 22 1.36 -3.92 3.00
C TYR A 22 0.94 -2.46 2.97
N PHE A 23 1.52 -1.65 3.85
CA PHE A 23 1.32 -0.21 3.83
C PHE A 23 2.60 0.52 3.46
N THR A 24 2.46 1.59 2.69
CA THR A 24 3.55 2.54 2.45
C THR A 24 3.06 3.97 2.53
N LYS A 25 3.94 4.84 3.01
CA LYS A 25 3.72 6.28 2.99
C LYS A 25 3.80 6.80 1.56
N SER A 26 3.04 7.84 1.27
CA SER A 26 3.05 8.50 -0.03
C SER A 26 2.96 10.01 0.11
N GLY A 27 3.81 10.71 -0.64
CA GLY A 27 3.76 12.17 -0.80
C GLY A 27 2.89 12.60 -1.98
N ASN A 28 2.65 11.69 -2.92
CA ASN A 28 1.73 11.87 -4.03
C ASN A 28 1.10 10.52 -4.37
N ILE A 29 -0.11 10.28 -3.85
CA ILE A 29 -0.77 8.98 -3.87
C ILE A 29 -0.95 8.48 -5.31
N GLU A 30 -1.41 9.34 -6.21
CA GLU A 30 -1.65 8.94 -7.60
C GLU A 30 -0.36 8.50 -8.29
N LYS A 31 0.71 9.30 -8.19
CA LYS A 31 2.02 8.96 -8.78
C LYS A 31 2.62 7.71 -8.15
N ASP A 32 2.53 7.60 -6.83
CA ASP A 32 3.13 6.50 -6.09
C ASP A 32 2.39 5.19 -6.36
N ILE A 33 1.06 5.18 -6.49
CA ILE A 33 0.31 3.97 -6.89
C ILE A 33 0.75 3.48 -8.28
N ILE A 34 0.90 4.38 -9.24
CA ILE A 34 1.37 4.04 -10.60
C ILE A 34 2.79 3.48 -10.53
N SER A 35 3.67 4.13 -9.77
CA SER A 35 5.06 3.71 -9.59
C SER A 35 5.15 2.32 -8.94
N ILE A 36 4.38 2.07 -7.88
CA ILE A 36 4.31 0.78 -7.18
C ILE A 36 3.88 -0.33 -8.15
N ARG A 37 2.82 -0.12 -8.93
CA ARG A 37 2.36 -1.10 -9.94
C ARG A 37 3.47 -1.42 -10.93
N PHE A 38 4.11 -0.39 -11.48
CA PHE A 38 5.19 -0.56 -12.44
C PHE A 38 6.39 -1.31 -11.84
N GLN A 39 6.77 -1.01 -10.59
CA GLN A 39 7.84 -1.72 -9.90
C GLN A 39 7.50 -3.19 -9.64
N LEU A 40 6.26 -3.49 -9.24
CA LEU A 40 5.80 -4.86 -9.03
C LEU A 40 5.79 -5.66 -10.34
N ASP A 41 5.32 -5.06 -11.43
CA ASP A 41 5.29 -5.68 -12.76
C ASP A 41 6.69 -5.96 -13.32
N LEU A 42 7.67 -5.12 -12.98
CA LEU A 42 9.07 -5.28 -13.37
C LEU A 42 9.93 -6.09 -12.39
N ALA A 43 9.32 -6.67 -11.34
CA ALA A 43 10.02 -7.40 -10.30
C ALA A 43 11.10 -6.60 -9.55
N MET A 44 10.86 -5.30 -9.34
CA MET A 44 11.79 -4.37 -8.69
C MET A 44 11.25 -3.78 -7.37
N TYR A 45 10.11 -4.27 -6.87
CA TYR A 45 9.56 -3.73 -5.63
C TYR A 45 10.40 -4.16 -4.42
N SER A 46 10.61 -3.24 -3.47
CA SER A 46 11.57 -3.43 -2.38
C SER A 46 11.14 -4.47 -1.35
N CYS A 47 9.83 -4.66 -1.14
CA CYS A 47 9.31 -5.70 -0.25
C CYS A 47 9.32 -7.05 -0.98
N GLN A 48 10.36 -7.85 -0.72
CA GLN A 48 10.57 -9.14 -1.40
C GLN A 48 9.39 -10.10 -1.18
N SER A 49 8.88 -10.21 0.05
CA SER A 49 7.78 -11.13 0.34
C SER A 49 6.49 -10.78 -0.42
N LEU A 50 6.23 -9.49 -0.62
CA LEU A 50 5.14 -9.02 -1.47
C LEU A 50 5.44 -9.29 -2.95
N GLN A 51 6.66 -8.98 -3.41
CA GLN A 51 7.06 -9.14 -4.80
C GLN A 51 6.98 -10.60 -5.27
N GLU A 52 7.43 -11.54 -4.44
CA GLU A 52 7.37 -12.98 -4.71
C GLU A 52 5.92 -13.47 -4.82
N GLU A 53 5.06 -13.06 -3.87
CA GLU A 53 3.66 -13.47 -3.87
C GLU A 53 2.90 -12.83 -5.04
N TYR A 54 3.19 -11.57 -5.36
CA TYR A 54 2.65 -10.86 -6.52
C TYR A 54 3.01 -11.55 -7.84
N ALA A 55 4.27 -11.92 -8.02
CA ALA A 55 4.74 -12.63 -9.21
C ALA A 55 4.10 -14.03 -9.35
N SER A 56 3.78 -14.71 -8.24
CA SER A 56 3.17 -16.04 -8.25
C SER A 56 1.66 -16.03 -8.49
N LEU A 57 0.94 -15.03 -7.98
CA LEU A 57 -0.52 -14.98 -8.01
C LEU A 57 -1.07 -14.15 -9.18
N GLY A 58 -0.30 -13.18 -9.66
CA GLY A 58 -0.70 -12.23 -10.68
C GLY A 58 -1.49 -11.03 -10.14
N LEU A 59 -1.45 -9.93 -10.89
CA LEU A 59 -1.99 -8.61 -10.52
C LEU A 59 -3.47 -8.63 -10.12
N GLU A 60 -4.28 -9.50 -10.73
CA GLU A 60 -5.74 -9.52 -10.53
C GLU A 60 -6.17 -9.83 -9.09
N LEU A 61 -5.28 -10.42 -8.30
CA LEU A 61 -5.52 -10.75 -6.89
C LEU A 61 -5.02 -9.69 -5.91
N PHE A 62 -4.57 -8.54 -6.40
CA PHE A 62 -4.09 -7.44 -5.57
C PHE A 62 -4.86 -6.15 -5.82
N THR A 63 -5.19 -5.44 -4.75
CA THR A 63 -5.61 -4.04 -4.83
C THR A 63 -4.45 -3.15 -4.36
N ILE A 64 -4.29 -2.01 -5.04
CA ILE A 64 -3.33 -0.97 -4.68
C ILE A 64 -4.10 0.35 -4.68
N GLU A 65 -4.36 0.88 -3.49
CA GLU A 65 -5.31 1.97 -3.26
C GLU A 65 -4.88 2.89 -2.12
N ALA A 66 -5.52 4.06 -2.03
CA ALA A 66 -5.34 4.96 -0.89
C ALA A 66 -6.12 4.43 0.32
N GLU A 67 -5.46 4.19 1.44
CA GLU A 67 -6.10 3.80 2.70
C GLU A 67 -6.49 5.02 3.53
N LYS A 68 -5.55 5.95 3.71
CA LYS A 68 -5.76 7.20 4.42
C LYS A 68 -5.19 8.34 3.60
N ILE A 69 -5.93 9.45 3.58
CA ILE A 69 -5.56 10.69 2.91
C ILE A 69 -5.47 11.77 3.98
N VAL A 70 -4.38 12.51 4.00
CA VAL A 70 -4.14 13.53 5.04
C VAL A 70 -3.56 14.82 4.45
N GLY A 71 -3.64 15.89 5.25
CA GLY A 71 -3.07 17.20 4.93
C GLY A 71 -1.55 17.25 5.06
N LEU A 72 -0.97 18.42 4.77
CA LEU A 72 0.48 18.64 4.82
C LEU A 72 1.07 18.62 6.23
N GLU A 73 0.29 19.00 7.24
CA GLU A 73 0.74 19.08 8.63
C GLU A 73 0.87 17.71 9.31
N GLU A 74 0.27 16.67 8.71
CA GLU A 74 0.22 15.36 9.37
C GLU A 74 1.52 14.56 9.22
N ASN A 75 1.89 13.91 10.33
CA ASN A 75 3.06 13.05 10.38
C ASN A 75 2.74 11.66 9.81
N LEU A 76 3.27 11.36 8.62
CA LEU A 76 3.03 10.08 7.94
C LEU A 76 3.62 8.87 8.66
N ASP A 77 4.68 9.03 9.45
CA ASP A 77 5.26 7.93 10.24
C ASP A 77 4.34 7.52 11.37
N LEU A 78 3.79 8.49 12.11
CA LEU A 78 2.78 8.23 13.14
C LEU A 78 1.52 7.63 12.52
N LEU A 79 1.05 8.20 11.41
CA LEU A 79 -0.12 7.71 10.70
C LEU A 79 0.05 6.26 10.21
N LEU A 80 1.23 5.92 9.69
CA LEU A 80 1.55 4.55 9.27
C LEU A 80 1.47 3.60 10.47
N ALA A 81 2.15 3.94 11.56
CA ALA A 81 2.19 3.10 12.78
C ALA A 81 0.80 2.91 13.41
N GLU A 82 -0.04 3.94 13.42
CA GLU A 82 -1.43 3.84 13.88
C GLU A 82 -2.27 2.95 12.97
N THR A 83 -2.11 3.09 11.65
CA THR A 83 -2.83 2.27 10.66
C THR A 83 -2.43 0.80 10.75
N GLU A 84 -1.14 0.51 10.93
CA GLU A 84 -0.66 -0.85 11.17
C GLU A 84 -1.27 -1.44 12.45
N LYS A 85 -1.29 -0.67 13.55
CA LYS A 85 -1.91 -1.10 14.82
C LYS A 85 -3.40 -1.42 14.65
N GLU A 86 -4.15 -0.58 13.93
CA GLU A 86 -5.58 -0.81 13.64
C GLU A 86 -5.79 -2.14 12.90
N TYR A 87 -4.94 -2.46 11.92
CA TYR A 87 -5.06 -3.68 11.13
C TYR A 87 -4.58 -4.93 11.90
N ILE A 88 -3.55 -4.79 12.72
CA ILE A 88 -3.14 -5.85 13.67
C ILE A 88 -4.30 -6.17 14.62
N ALA A 89 -4.98 -5.16 15.18
CA ALA A 89 -6.12 -5.36 16.07
C ALA A 89 -7.31 -6.06 15.39
N LYS A 90 -7.44 -5.89 14.07
CA LYS A 90 -8.43 -6.59 13.24
C LYS A 90 -7.99 -8.00 12.81
N GLY A 91 -6.76 -8.42 13.11
CA GLY A 91 -6.24 -9.75 12.80
C GLY A 91 -5.58 -9.89 11.42
N TYR A 92 -5.27 -8.78 10.73
CA TYR A 92 -4.60 -8.85 9.43
C TYR A 92 -3.13 -9.23 9.54
N SER A 93 -2.66 -9.98 8.55
CA SER A 93 -1.25 -10.36 8.41
C SER A 93 -0.51 -9.40 7.49
N PHE A 94 0.76 -9.11 7.80
CA PHE A 94 1.54 -8.12 7.06
C PHE A 94 2.60 -8.77 6.16
N TYR A 95 2.88 -8.09 5.05
CA TYR A 95 4.13 -8.28 4.31
C TYR A 95 5.30 -7.66 5.09
N ARG A 96 6.49 -8.24 4.92
CA ARG A 96 7.73 -7.83 5.60
C ARG A 96 8.85 -7.67 4.59
#